data_AF-A0A410RYZ4-F1
#
_entry.id   AF-A0A410RYZ4-F1
#
_cell.length_a   1.000
_cell.length_b   1.000
_cell.length_c   1.000
_cell.angle_alpha   90.00
_cell.angle_beta   90.00
_cell.angle_gamma   90.00
#
_symmetry.space_group_name_H-M   'P 1'
#
loop_
_entity.id
_entity.type
_entity.pdbx_description
1 polymer ?
#
loop_
_entity_poly.entity_id
_entity_poly.type
_entity_poly.pdbx_seq_one_letter_code
_entity_poly.pdbx_strand_id
1 'polypeptide(L)'
;MHTNHFARKLSLAAPLCLFAVGCGGDPMMDESMMGEAAPGETLTETAAPAAPEDAALATSEQAIGLGGTYWWGTSNNGLTSTAIGTTAGRTCFLTGIQGNLKGTSWAGAGVYQYAGNWQIFVNHTNSKALGTGVQCLNTATNRTPEMAWYKGQAAKLLGAVTADRRCFLTQVEAAGGFTSNSDYARVWNDGSNWYLGGNLGASGGARALCVDVPTAQGGWLWIAGNPGTFTHNLDYNPGGVACLLSGIGGNFSTSDFNDGVSIDYNSGTRYWEMTVSNSKRGWSNCVK
;
A
#
# COMPACT_ATOMS: atom_id res chain seq x y z
N MET A 1 35.51 9.31 31.32
CA MET A 1 35.03 7.97 31.75
C MET A 1 34.07 8.16 32.90
N HIS A 2 32.76 7.98 32.69
CA HIS A 2 31.76 7.68 33.72
C HIS A 2 30.59 7.02 33.00
N THR A 3 30.43 5.72 33.24
CA THR A 3 29.42 4.82 32.68
C THR A 3 28.18 4.82 33.55
N ASN A 4 26.99 5.08 32.97
CA ASN A 4 25.71 4.84 33.63
C ASN A 4 24.90 3.82 32.83
N HIS A 5 24.87 2.59 33.35
CA HIS A 5 23.87 1.56 33.03
C HIS A 5 22.62 1.81 33.87
N PHE A 6 21.42 1.77 33.29
CA PHE A 6 20.24 1.37 34.05
C PHE A 6 19.20 0.65 33.17
N ALA A 7 18.56 -0.31 33.84
CA ALA A 7 17.93 -1.51 33.32
C ALA A 7 16.58 -1.31 32.60
N ARG A 8 16.36 -2.20 31.64
CA ARG A 8 15.17 -2.42 30.82
C ARG A 8 14.16 -3.26 31.62
N LYS A 9 12.95 -2.75 31.88
CA LYS A 9 11.84 -3.55 32.43
C LYS A 9 10.96 -4.07 31.28
N LEU A 10 10.94 -5.38 31.09
CA LEU A 10 9.95 -6.12 30.31
C LEU A 10 8.68 -6.28 31.17
N SER A 11 7.52 -5.99 30.60
CA SER A 11 6.24 -6.46 31.13
C SER A 11 5.57 -7.31 30.06
N LEU A 12 5.52 -8.62 30.30
CA LEU A 12 4.64 -9.56 29.60
C LEU A 12 3.22 -9.44 30.17
N ALA A 13 2.22 -9.42 29.32
CA ALA A 13 0.85 -9.78 29.69
C ALA A 13 0.26 -10.64 28.57
N ALA A 14 -0.08 -11.88 28.92
CA ALA A 14 -0.72 -12.88 28.08
C ALA A 14 -2.26 -12.86 28.31
N PRO A 15 -3.07 -13.46 27.42
CA PRO A 15 -4.51 -13.26 27.36
C PRO A 15 -5.31 -14.22 28.27
N LEU A 16 -6.44 -13.74 28.79
CA LEU A 16 -7.44 -14.54 29.51
C LEU A 16 -8.55 -14.96 28.54
N CYS A 17 -8.69 -16.28 28.34
CA CYS A 17 -9.86 -16.91 27.74
C CYS A 17 -11.01 -16.95 28.76
N LEU A 18 -12.23 -16.69 28.30
CA LEU A 18 -13.47 -16.97 29.04
C LEU A 18 -14.25 -18.04 28.27
N PHE A 19 -14.41 -19.21 28.89
CA PHE A 19 -15.41 -20.21 28.52
C PHE A 19 -16.65 -19.98 29.40
N ALA A 20 -17.83 -19.99 28.79
CA ALA A 20 -19.09 -20.11 29.52
C ALA A 20 -19.83 -21.37 29.03
N VAL A 21 -20.19 -22.20 29.99
CA VAL A 21 -20.93 -23.46 29.89
C VAL A 21 -22.33 -23.23 30.49
N GLY A 22 -23.35 -23.81 29.87
CA GLY A 22 -24.68 -24.05 30.45
C GLY A 22 -25.50 -24.91 29.47
N CYS A 23 -25.72 -26.20 29.73
CA CYS A 23 -26.87 -26.78 30.48
C CYS A 23 -28.22 -26.33 29.89
N GLY A 24 -29.11 -27.16 29.38
CA GLY A 24 -29.26 -28.61 29.35
C GLY A 24 -30.71 -28.91 28.92
N GLY A 25 -30.99 -30.15 28.53
CA GLY A 25 -32.37 -30.62 28.33
C GLY A 25 -32.56 -31.50 27.11
N ASP A 26 -32.23 -32.78 27.23
CA ASP A 26 -33.01 -33.87 26.64
C ASP A 26 -34.00 -34.33 27.72
N PRO A 27 -35.22 -34.82 27.37
CA PRO A 27 -35.30 -36.25 27.09
C PRO A 27 -36.48 -36.76 26.20
N MET A 28 -36.29 -38.01 25.75
CA MET A 28 -37.26 -39.10 25.47
C MET A 28 -37.91 -39.12 24.06
N MET A 29 -37.47 -40.06 23.20
CA MET A 29 -38.01 -41.43 22.99
C MET A 29 -39.39 -41.40 22.29
N ASP A 30 -39.50 -41.97 21.08
CA ASP A 30 -40.06 -43.32 20.91
C ASP A 30 -40.16 -43.74 19.42
N GLU A 31 -40.16 -45.06 19.25
CA GLU A 31 -40.24 -45.96 18.09
C GLU A 31 -41.19 -45.54 16.95
N SER A 32 -40.79 -45.69 15.69
CA SER A 32 -40.97 -46.90 14.86
C SER A 32 -42.43 -47.35 14.74
N MET A 33 -42.98 -47.37 13.52
CA MET A 33 -43.93 -48.38 13.00
C MET A 33 -44.28 -48.08 11.53
N MET A 34 -44.21 -49.13 10.72
CA MET A 34 -44.56 -49.21 9.31
C MET A 34 -46.08 -49.10 9.09
N GLY A 35 -46.51 -48.60 7.93
CA GLY A 35 -47.92 -48.61 7.53
C GLY A 35 -48.11 -48.28 6.06
N GLU A 36 -48.71 -49.23 5.36
CA GLU A 36 -48.97 -49.38 3.93
C GLU A 36 -49.84 -48.28 3.26
N ALA A 37 -49.73 -48.20 1.94
CA ALA A 37 -50.42 -47.25 1.07
C ALA A 37 -51.89 -47.60 0.76
N ALA A 38 -52.71 -46.58 0.50
CA ALA A 38 -53.85 -46.63 -0.43
C ALA A 38 -54.16 -45.22 -0.99
N PRO A 39 -54.75 -45.11 -2.20
CA PRO A 39 -54.59 -43.96 -3.08
C PRO A 39 -55.81 -43.03 -3.12
N GLY A 40 -55.53 -41.77 -3.47
CA GLY A 40 -56.48 -40.90 -4.16
C GLY A 40 -57.27 -39.99 -3.24
N GLU A 41 -56.82 -38.75 -3.11
CA GLU A 41 -57.71 -37.61 -2.93
C GLU A 41 -57.02 -36.34 -3.42
N THR A 42 -57.65 -35.71 -4.41
CA THR A 42 -57.28 -34.44 -5.02
C THR A 42 -57.49 -33.30 -4.02
N LEU A 43 -56.40 -32.66 -3.60
CA LEU A 43 -56.44 -31.37 -2.93
C LEU A 43 -55.71 -30.34 -3.79
N THR A 44 -56.48 -29.39 -4.29
CA THR A 44 -56.02 -28.11 -4.87
C THR A 44 -55.18 -27.36 -3.85
N GLU A 45 -53.86 -27.44 -3.99
CA GLU A 45 -52.91 -26.65 -3.24
C GLU A 45 -52.58 -25.37 -4.01
N THR A 46 -53.07 -24.25 -3.47
CA THR A 46 -52.64 -22.89 -3.80
C THR A 46 -51.14 -22.79 -3.49
N ALA A 47 -50.30 -22.92 -4.51
CA ALA A 47 -48.85 -22.79 -4.36
C ALA A 47 -48.46 -21.33 -4.03
N ALA A 48 -47.73 -21.22 -2.93
CA ALA A 48 -47.07 -20.05 -2.39
C ALA A 48 -46.18 -19.30 -3.40
N PRO A 49 -45.90 -18.00 -3.18
CA PRO A 49 -45.02 -17.24 -4.06
C PRO A 49 -43.65 -17.89 -4.18
N ALA A 50 -43.17 -17.99 -5.42
CA ALA A 50 -41.85 -18.47 -5.78
C ALA A 50 -40.77 -17.78 -4.94
N ALA A 51 -39.95 -18.58 -4.27
CA ALA A 51 -38.70 -18.10 -3.70
C ALA A 51 -37.81 -17.61 -4.86
N PRO A 52 -37.23 -16.40 -4.79
CA PRO A 52 -36.24 -16.00 -5.78
C PRO A 52 -35.00 -16.87 -5.62
N GLU A 53 -34.80 -17.80 -6.55
CA GLU A 53 -33.48 -18.26 -6.95
C GLU A 53 -32.70 -17.07 -7.55
N ASP A 54 -31.38 -17.12 -7.44
CA ASP A 54 -30.41 -16.10 -7.87
C ASP A 54 -30.27 -14.84 -6.99
N ALA A 55 -29.87 -15.07 -5.73
CA ALA A 55 -28.79 -14.26 -5.18
C ALA A 55 -27.44 -14.75 -5.73
N ALA A 56 -27.25 -14.66 -7.04
CA ALA A 56 -25.93 -14.65 -7.61
C ALA A 56 -25.23 -13.42 -7.03
N LEU A 57 -24.41 -13.65 -6.01
CA LEU A 57 -23.45 -12.67 -5.50
C LEU A 57 -22.64 -12.23 -6.71
N ALA A 58 -23.01 -11.09 -7.28
CA ALA A 58 -22.21 -10.41 -8.27
C ALA A 58 -20.82 -10.27 -7.65
N THR A 59 -19.90 -11.08 -8.15
CA THR A 59 -18.48 -10.90 -7.94
C THR A 59 -18.22 -9.56 -8.59
N SER A 60 -18.20 -8.49 -7.81
CA SER A 60 -17.80 -7.19 -8.30
C SER A 60 -16.40 -7.39 -8.85
N GLU A 61 -16.24 -7.38 -10.18
CA GLU A 61 -14.94 -7.15 -10.80
C GLU A 61 -14.36 -5.95 -10.07
N GLN A 62 -13.25 -6.15 -9.35
CA GLN A 62 -12.56 -5.07 -8.65
C GLN A 62 -12.01 -4.12 -9.71
N ALA A 63 -12.85 -3.25 -10.24
CA ALA A 63 -12.37 -2.06 -10.92
C ALA A 63 -11.57 -1.28 -9.88
N ILE A 64 -10.28 -1.07 -10.14
CA ILE A 64 -9.49 -0.10 -9.38
C ILE A 64 -10.14 1.27 -9.63
N GLY A 65 -11.09 1.63 -8.78
CA GLY A 65 -11.72 2.95 -8.78
C GLY A 65 -10.66 3.97 -8.39
N LEU A 66 -10.19 4.72 -9.38
CA LEU A 66 -9.19 5.76 -9.20
C LEU A 66 -9.87 6.98 -8.56
N GLY A 67 -9.82 7.10 -7.23
CA GLY A 67 -9.78 8.44 -6.64
C GLY A 67 -8.46 9.06 -7.09
N GLY A 68 -8.45 10.24 -7.72
CA GLY A 68 -7.23 10.82 -8.29
C GLY A 68 -6.04 10.89 -7.30
N THR A 69 -4.84 11.16 -7.81
CA THR A 69 -3.63 11.22 -7.00
C THR A 69 -3.72 12.36 -5.97
N TYR A 70 -3.51 12.03 -4.71
CA TYR A 70 -3.39 13.01 -3.63
C TYR A 70 -1.97 13.55 -3.58
N TRP A 71 -1.84 14.88 -3.66
CA TRP A 71 -0.57 15.56 -3.45
C TRP A 71 -0.59 16.34 -2.14
N TRP A 72 0.47 16.20 -1.36
CA TRP A 72 0.65 16.92 -0.11
C TRP A 72 2.11 17.38 0.02
N GLY A 73 2.31 18.61 0.45
CA GLY A 73 3.65 19.17 0.58
C GLY A 73 3.67 20.38 1.49
N THR A 74 4.83 20.63 2.09
CA THR A 74 5.05 21.81 2.94
C THR A 74 6.51 22.22 2.93
N SER A 75 6.76 23.51 3.12
CA SER A 75 8.09 24.03 3.45
C SER A 75 8.24 24.33 4.94
N ASN A 76 7.18 24.16 5.73
CA ASN A 76 7.21 24.39 7.18
C ASN A 76 7.78 23.15 7.90
N ASN A 77 8.51 23.39 8.99
CA ASN A 77 9.06 22.33 9.82
C ASN A 77 7.96 21.57 10.58
N GLY A 78 8.27 20.33 10.94
CA GLY A 78 7.40 19.44 11.71
C GLY A 78 6.58 18.50 10.84
N LEU A 79 5.84 17.62 11.51
CA LEU A 79 4.91 16.70 10.87
C LEU A 79 3.65 17.48 10.46
N THR A 80 3.30 17.39 9.18
CA THR A 80 1.99 17.77 8.65
C THR A 80 1.35 16.54 8.03
N SER A 81 0.08 16.32 8.31
CA SER A 81 -0.67 15.18 7.78
C SER A 81 -2.14 15.51 7.59
N THR A 82 -2.78 14.82 6.66
CA THR A 82 -4.25 14.87 6.50
C THR A 82 -4.80 13.51 6.11
N ALA A 83 -6.07 13.27 6.44
CA ALA A 83 -6.75 12.02 6.12
C ALA A 83 -7.15 12.01 4.63
N ILE A 84 -6.77 10.96 3.91
CA ILE A 84 -7.20 10.72 2.51
C ILE A 84 -8.25 9.59 2.41
N GLY A 85 -8.67 9.08 3.58
CA GLY A 85 -9.87 8.28 3.79
C GLY A 85 -9.61 6.91 4.44
N THR A 86 -10.68 6.13 4.65
CA THR A 86 -10.68 4.85 5.38
C THR A 86 -9.64 3.81 4.91
N THR A 87 -9.08 3.02 5.82
CA THR A 87 -8.21 1.88 5.48
C THR A 87 -8.99 0.63 5.05
N ALA A 88 -10.32 0.63 5.19
CA ALA A 88 -11.17 -0.47 4.81
C ALA A 88 -11.29 -0.56 3.27
N GLY A 89 -11.04 -1.75 2.72
CA GLY A 89 -11.19 -2.03 1.29
C GLY A 89 -10.19 -1.32 0.36
N ARG A 90 -9.21 -0.59 0.89
CA ARG A 90 -8.19 0.10 0.08
C ARG A 90 -6.81 0.13 0.70
N THR A 91 -5.82 0.29 -0.16
CA THR A 91 -4.41 0.39 0.23
C THR A 91 -3.73 1.49 -0.58
N CYS A 92 -3.08 2.41 0.12
CA CYS A 92 -2.47 3.59 -0.50
C CYS A 92 -0.95 3.42 -0.60
N PHE A 93 -0.41 3.92 -1.70
CA PHE A 93 0.99 3.79 -2.07
C PHE A 93 1.51 5.11 -2.65
N LEU A 94 2.83 5.26 -2.68
CA LEU A 94 3.47 6.42 -3.28
C LEU A 94 3.28 6.42 -4.80
N THR A 95 3.03 7.60 -5.34
CA THR A 95 3.19 7.93 -6.77
C THR A 95 4.29 8.97 -6.98
N GLY A 96 4.69 9.71 -5.95
CA GLY A 96 5.75 10.70 -6.09
C GLY A 96 6.41 11.12 -4.79
N ILE A 97 7.63 11.63 -4.91
CA ILE A 97 8.35 12.37 -3.88
C ILE A 97 9.08 13.51 -4.59
N GLN A 98 8.95 14.72 -4.06
CA GLN A 98 9.51 15.94 -4.63
C GLN A 98 10.22 16.77 -3.57
N GLY A 99 11.25 17.50 -3.97
CA GLY A 99 11.99 18.43 -3.14
C GLY A 99 13.08 17.79 -2.28
N ASN A 100 13.14 18.20 -1.03
CA ASN A 100 14.30 18.05 -0.16
C ASN A 100 14.08 17.03 0.96
N LEU A 101 14.73 15.88 0.86
CA LEU A 101 14.80 14.85 1.91
C LEU A 101 15.98 15.04 2.87
N LYS A 102 16.84 16.05 2.66
CA LYS A 102 17.99 16.34 3.51
C LYS A 102 17.57 17.16 4.75
N GLY A 103 16.89 16.51 5.69
CA GLY A 103 16.60 17.08 7.01
C GLY A 103 17.88 17.25 7.86
N THR A 104 17.84 18.14 8.86
CA THR A 104 18.84 18.18 9.94
C THR A 104 18.62 17.03 10.94
N SER A 105 17.37 16.57 11.04
CA SER A 105 16.94 15.28 11.60
C SER A 105 16.35 14.40 10.48
N TRP A 106 15.65 13.33 10.84
CA TRP A 106 14.85 12.55 9.89
C TRP A 106 13.85 13.45 9.16
N ALA A 107 13.94 13.47 7.84
CA ALA A 107 12.89 13.92 6.95
C ALA A 107 12.20 12.70 6.33
N GLY A 108 10.92 12.81 6.06
CA GLY A 108 10.18 11.72 5.43
C GLY A 108 8.85 12.19 4.88
N ALA A 109 8.37 11.44 3.90
CA ALA A 109 7.09 11.69 3.28
C ALA A 109 6.46 10.39 2.80
N GLY A 110 5.13 10.34 2.80
CA GLY A 110 4.37 9.21 2.29
C GLY A 110 3.01 9.04 2.94
N VAL A 111 2.63 7.79 3.19
CA VAL A 111 1.38 7.42 3.86
C VAL A 111 1.58 6.51 5.05
N TYR A 112 0.66 6.60 6.01
CA TYR A 112 0.52 5.62 7.09
C TYR A 112 -0.94 5.44 7.49
N GLN A 113 -1.22 4.38 8.26
CA GLN A 113 -2.54 4.14 8.83
C GLN A 113 -2.66 4.74 10.23
N TYR A 114 -3.72 5.50 10.50
CA TYR A 114 -4.02 6.05 11.81
C TYR A 114 -5.53 6.21 12.00
N ALA A 115 -6.04 5.75 13.15
CA ALA A 115 -7.45 5.83 13.51
C ALA A 115 -8.40 5.37 12.38
N GLY A 116 -8.10 4.22 11.77
CA GLY A 116 -8.91 3.64 10.68
C GLY A 116 -8.83 4.37 9.35
N ASN A 117 -7.93 5.35 9.20
CA ASN A 117 -7.74 6.13 7.96
C ASN A 117 -6.31 6.06 7.45
N TRP A 118 -6.15 6.15 6.14
CA TRP A 118 -4.89 6.50 5.50
C TRP A 118 -4.64 7.99 5.68
N GLN A 119 -3.46 8.31 6.22
CA GLN A 119 -2.94 9.66 6.35
C GLN A 119 -1.85 9.86 5.30
N ILE A 120 -1.93 10.91 4.51
CA ILE A 120 -0.79 11.42 3.74
C ILE A 120 -0.01 12.39 4.63
N PHE A 121 1.31 12.36 4.58
CA PHE A 121 2.13 13.20 5.44
C PHE A 121 3.45 13.62 4.82
N VAL A 122 3.97 14.71 5.38
CA VAL A 122 5.33 15.20 5.20
C VAL A 122 5.87 15.62 6.56
N ASN A 123 7.10 15.26 6.88
CA ASN A 123 7.80 15.66 8.10
C ASN A 123 9.25 16.03 7.76
N HIS A 124 9.69 17.21 8.15
CA HIS A 124 11.10 17.63 8.04
C HIS A 124 11.42 18.78 9.00
N THR A 125 12.69 19.17 9.07
CA THR A 125 13.23 20.16 10.03
C THR A 125 14.18 21.16 9.37
N ASN A 126 14.17 21.26 8.04
CA ASN A 126 15.13 22.05 7.26
C ASN A 126 14.50 23.26 6.54
N SER A 127 13.20 23.50 6.75
CA SER A 127 12.42 24.57 6.13
C SER A 127 12.52 24.60 4.60
N LYS A 128 12.64 23.42 3.97
CA LYS A 128 12.69 23.27 2.52
C LYS A 128 11.43 22.62 2.00
N ALA A 129 11.12 22.85 0.73
CA ALA A 129 10.00 22.19 0.06
C ALA A 129 10.22 20.67 0.07
N LEU A 130 9.25 19.94 0.62
CA LEU A 130 9.15 18.48 0.53
C LEU A 130 7.69 18.13 0.26
N GLY A 131 7.46 17.30 -0.77
CA GLY A 131 6.15 16.87 -1.20
C GLY A 131 6.09 15.38 -1.49
N THR A 132 4.88 14.83 -1.43
CA THR A 132 4.59 13.43 -1.76
C THR A 132 3.28 13.31 -2.52
N GLY A 133 3.28 12.41 -3.50
CA GLY A 133 2.13 12.01 -4.30
C GLY A 133 1.71 10.61 -3.87
N VAL A 134 0.39 10.38 -3.77
CA VAL A 134 -0.18 9.14 -3.26
C VAL A 134 -1.39 8.74 -4.07
N GLN A 135 -1.51 7.44 -4.34
CA GLN A 135 -2.68 6.84 -4.97
C GLN A 135 -3.11 5.60 -4.18
N CYS A 136 -4.42 5.40 -4.07
CA CYS A 136 -4.98 4.23 -3.40
C CYS A 136 -5.55 3.25 -4.42
N LEU A 137 -5.26 1.97 -4.20
CA LEU A 137 -5.94 0.86 -4.89
C LEU A 137 -7.13 0.43 -4.05
N ASN A 138 -8.27 0.15 -4.68
CA ASN A 138 -9.48 -0.36 -4.02
C ASN A 138 -9.38 -1.87 -3.71
N THR A 139 -8.26 -2.27 -3.12
CA THR A 139 -8.04 -3.60 -2.60
C THR A 139 -7.29 -3.51 -1.27
N ALA A 140 -7.70 -4.37 -0.33
CA ALA A 140 -6.92 -4.75 0.84
C ALA A 140 -6.72 -6.28 0.88
N THR A 141 -7.01 -6.96 -0.22
CA THR A 141 -6.90 -8.42 -0.36
C THR A 141 -5.46 -8.83 -0.18
N ASN A 142 -5.23 -9.76 0.75
CA ASN A 142 -3.91 -10.29 1.10
C ASN A 142 -2.86 -9.19 1.36
N ARG A 143 -3.31 -8.06 1.91
CA ARG A 143 -2.44 -6.96 2.32
C ARG A 143 -1.42 -7.44 3.34
N THR A 144 -0.14 -7.39 3.00
CA THR A 144 0.92 -7.79 3.92
C THR A 144 1.11 -6.73 5.02
N PRO A 145 1.74 -7.08 6.16
CA PRO A 145 2.27 -6.09 7.07
C PRO A 145 3.22 -5.13 6.34
N GLU A 146 3.23 -3.87 6.77
CA GLU A 146 4.21 -2.90 6.29
C GLU A 146 5.59 -3.20 6.88
N MET A 147 6.58 -3.24 6.01
CA MET A 147 7.97 -3.47 6.38
C MET A 147 8.78 -2.19 6.18
N ALA A 148 9.68 -1.92 7.12
CA ALA A 148 10.63 -0.82 7.03
C ALA A 148 12.04 -1.37 6.81
N TRP A 149 12.73 -0.83 5.81
CA TRP A 149 14.15 -1.07 5.56
C TRP A 149 14.93 0.21 5.77
N TYR A 150 16.06 0.11 6.45
CA TYR A 150 17.00 1.21 6.66
C TYR A 150 18.40 0.84 6.23
N LYS A 151 19.21 1.84 5.84
CA LYS A 151 20.62 1.65 5.48
C LYS A 151 21.35 0.84 6.54
N GLY A 152 22.16 -0.12 6.08
CA GLY A 152 22.94 -1.03 6.93
C GLY A 152 22.18 -2.30 7.30
N GLN A 153 20.88 -2.39 7.02
CA GLN A 153 20.10 -3.61 7.20
C GLN A 153 20.12 -4.48 5.94
N ALA A 154 20.03 -5.79 6.12
CA ALA A 154 19.69 -6.71 5.05
C ALA A 154 18.31 -6.37 4.44
N ALA A 155 18.12 -6.74 3.18
CA ALA A 155 16.84 -6.58 2.50
C ALA A 155 15.70 -7.25 3.30
N LYS A 156 14.53 -6.62 3.31
CA LYS A 156 13.35 -7.10 4.04
C LYS A 156 12.47 -7.90 3.10
N LEU A 157 12.16 -9.13 3.51
CA LEU A 157 11.15 -9.95 2.84
C LEU A 157 9.77 -9.28 3.02
N LEU A 158 9.07 -9.05 1.91
CA LEU A 158 7.69 -8.54 1.90
C LEU A 158 6.68 -9.67 1.74
N GLY A 159 7.04 -10.73 1.02
CA GLY A 159 6.22 -11.93 0.84
C GLY A 159 6.64 -12.74 -0.38
N ALA A 160 6.14 -13.98 -0.46
CA ALA A 160 6.34 -14.83 -1.62
C ALA A 160 5.68 -14.24 -2.87
N VAL A 161 6.27 -14.49 -4.03
CA VAL A 161 5.74 -14.11 -5.33
C VAL A 161 4.55 -15.01 -5.66
N THR A 162 3.47 -14.38 -6.11
CA THR A 162 2.29 -15.05 -6.68
C THR A 162 1.95 -14.38 -8.01
N ALA A 163 0.99 -14.94 -8.75
CA ALA A 163 0.49 -14.32 -9.97
C ALA A 163 0.01 -12.86 -9.71
N ASP A 164 -0.65 -12.66 -8.58
CA ASP A 164 -1.42 -11.44 -8.29
C ASP A 164 -0.68 -10.47 -7.37
N ARG A 165 0.30 -10.93 -6.59
CA ARG A 165 0.92 -10.09 -5.56
C ARG A 165 1.80 -9.00 -6.15
N ARG A 166 1.52 -7.74 -5.82
CA ARG A 166 2.35 -6.59 -6.17
C ARG A 166 2.66 -5.76 -4.93
N CYS A 167 3.88 -5.23 -4.91
CA CYS A 167 4.44 -4.55 -3.75
C CYS A 167 4.99 -3.19 -4.16
N PHE A 168 4.71 -2.18 -3.35
CA PHE A 168 4.99 -0.78 -3.67
C PHE A 168 5.45 -0.03 -2.43
N LEU A 169 6.10 1.11 -2.64
CA LEU A 169 6.50 1.98 -1.56
C LEU A 169 5.29 2.67 -0.93
N THR A 170 5.33 2.83 0.38
CA THR A 170 4.36 3.62 1.16
C THR A 170 5.02 4.86 1.76
N GLN A 171 6.32 4.81 2.02
CA GLN A 171 7.05 5.90 2.66
C GLN A 171 8.53 5.91 2.26
N VAL A 172 9.11 7.10 2.23
CA VAL A 172 10.56 7.32 2.10
C VAL A 172 11.03 8.18 3.26
N GLU A 173 12.19 7.84 3.83
CA GLU A 173 12.77 8.52 4.99
C GLU A 173 14.27 8.73 4.80
N ALA A 174 14.80 9.85 5.29
CA ALA A 174 16.20 10.21 5.15
C ALA A 174 16.70 11.00 6.35
N ALA A 175 17.86 10.61 6.86
CA ALA A 175 18.66 11.35 7.83
C ALA A 175 20.08 11.48 7.26
N GLY A 176 20.19 12.20 6.13
CA GLY A 176 21.44 12.36 5.35
C GLY A 176 21.54 11.48 4.10
N GLY A 177 20.69 10.45 3.96
CA GLY A 177 20.55 9.66 2.72
C GLY A 177 19.90 10.46 1.58
N PHE A 178 19.88 9.88 0.38
CA PHE A 178 19.35 10.50 -0.85
C PHE A 178 20.06 11.82 -1.21
N THR A 179 21.38 11.83 -1.04
CA THR A 179 22.25 12.97 -1.36
C THR A 179 23.17 12.69 -2.55
N SER A 180 23.28 11.43 -2.97
CA SER A 180 24.02 11.01 -4.16
C SER A 180 23.08 10.55 -5.28
N ASN A 181 23.52 10.71 -6.54
CA ASN A 181 22.82 10.17 -7.70
C ASN A 181 22.75 8.63 -7.68
N SER A 182 23.62 7.97 -6.92
CA SER A 182 23.63 6.52 -6.72
C SER A 182 22.72 6.02 -5.60
N ASP A 183 22.17 6.93 -4.79
CA ASP A 183 21.32 6.56 -3.66
C ASP A 183 19.97 6.05 -4.16
N TYR A 184 19.46 4.96 -3.59
CA TYR A 184 18.11 4.47 -3.86
C TYR A 184 17.55 3.59 -2.76
N ALA A 185 16.22 3.51 -2.72
CA ALA A 185 15.46 2.49 -2.02
C ALA A 185 14.36 1.98 -2.96
N ARG A 186 14.19 0.66 -3.06
CA ARG A 186 13.22 0.05 -3.97
C ARG A 186 12.73 -1.29 -3.48
N VAL A 187 11.63 -1.69 -4.08
CA VAL A 187 11.04 -3.01 -4.05
C VAL A 187 11.45 -3.76 -5.31
N TRP A 188 11.79 -5.03 -5.17
CA TRP A 188 12.05 -5.91 -6.32
C TRP A 188 11.55 -7.33 -6.05
N ASN A 189 11.35 -8.05 -7.14
CA ASN A 189 11.02 -9.47 -7.16
C ASN A 189 12.26 -10.23 -7.68
N ASP A 190 12.68 -11.30 -6.99
CA ASP A 190 13.83 -12.14 -7.38
C ASP A 190 13.44 -13.45 -8.11
N GLY A 191 12.15 -13.60 -8.42
CA GLY A 191 11.54 -14.80 -8.99
C GLY A 191 10.81 -15.66 -7.95
N SER A 192 11.14 -15.53 -6.66
CA SER A 192 10.54 -16.31 -5.57
C SER A 192 9.88 -15.44 -4.51
N ASN A 193 10.49 -14.29 -4.20
CA ASN A 193 10.06 -13.39 -3.14
C ASN A 193 10.15 -11.93 -3.57
N TRP A 194 9.30 -11.12 -2.94
CA TRP A 194 9.36 -9.68 -2.97
C TRP A 194 10.21 -9.15 -1.82
N TYR A 195 11.09 -8.21 -2.12
CA TYR A 195 12.00 -7.60 -1.15
C TYR A 195 11.93 -6.09 -1.20
N LEU A 196 12.15 -5.47 -0.04
CA LEU A 196 12.44 -4.05 0.12
C LEU A 196 13.89 -3.87 0.56
N GLY A 197 14.59 -2.94 -0.09
CA GLY A 197 15.99 -2.65 0.22
C GLY A 197 16.54 -1.52 -0.63
N GLY A 198 17.84 -1.28 -0.55
CA GLY A 198 18.44 -0.17 -1.28
C GLY A 198 19.93 -0.01 -1.04
N ASN A 199 20.46 1.05 -1.59
CA ASN A 199 21.81 1.51 -1.31
C ASN A 199 21.77 3.02 -1.06
N LEU A 200 22.17 3.44 0.14
CA LEU A 200 22.27 4.84 0.51
C LEU A 200 23.68 5.15 1.03
N GLY A 201 24.21 6.33 0.72
CA GLY A 201 25.49 6.80 1.26
C GLY A 201 25.46 7.14 2.76
N ALA A 202 24.26 7.38 3.31
CA ALA A 202 24.05 7.74 4.71
C ALA A 202 22.69 7.21 5.23
N SER A 203 22.35 7.54 6.48
CA SER A 203 21.12 7.08 7.12
C SER A 203 19.87 7.49 6.35
N GLY A 204 18.98 6.53 6.17
CA GLY A 204 17.73 6.68 5.43
C GLY A 204 17.13 5.31 5.17
N GLY A 205 15.98 5.29 4.52
CA GLY A 205 15.22 4.08 4.29
C GLY A 205 13.94 4.32 3.53
N ALA A 206 13.14 3.26 3.46
CA ALA A 206 11.81 3.30 2.89
C ALA A 206 10.93 2.27 3.59
N ARG A 207 9.62 2.38 3.34
CA ARG A 207 8.64 1.38 3.73
C ARG A 207 7.85 0.91 2.54
N ALA A 208 7.42 -0.34 2.60
CA ALA A 208 6.65 -0.98 1.56
C ALA A 208 5.77 -2.08 2.14
N LEU A 209 4.74 -2.40 1.38
CA LEU A 209 3.88 -3.56 1.61
C LEU A 209 3.37 -4.06 0.27
N CYS A 210 2.72 -5.23 0.31
CA CYS A 210 2.11 -5.85 -0.84
C CYS A 210 0.60 -5.96 -0.69
N VAL A 211 -0.07 -6.05 -1.83
CA VAL A 211 -1.47 -6.44 -1.97
C VAL A 211 -1.60 -7.35 -3.18
N ASP A 212 -2.68 -8.10 -3.25
CA ASP A 212 -3.02 -8.82 -4.48
C ASP A 212 -3.85 -7.89 -5.37
N VAL A 213 -3.49 -7.88 -6.66
CA VAL A 213 -4.15 -7.13 -7.72
C VAL A 213 -4.54 -8.08 -8.86
N PRO A 214 -5.62 -7.80 -9.62
CA PRO A 214 -6.09 -8.73 -10.64
C PRO A 214 -5.07 -8.99 -11.74
N THR A 215 -4.39 -7.93 -12.22
CA THR A 215 -3.44 -8.02 -13.31
C THR A 215 -2.28 -7.04 -13.16
N ALA A 216 -1.12 -7.43 -13.68
CA ALA A 216 0.01 -6.52 -13.85
C ALA A 216 0.11 -6.05 -15.30
N GLN A 217 0.38 -4.77 -15.46
CA GLN A 217 0.47 -4.12 -16.76
C GLN A 217 1.93 -3.85 -17.18
N GLY A 218 2.87 -3.88 -16.24
CA GLY A 218 4.29 -3.75 -16.54
C GLY A 218 5.07 -3.11 -15.40
N GLY A 219 6.38 -2.99 -15.60
CA GLY A 219 7.30 -2.31 -14.71
C GLY A 219 8.31 -1.47 -15.48
N TRP A 220 8.60 -0.27 -14.99
CA TRP A 220 9.47 0.71 -15.65
C TRP A 220 10.52 1.26 -14.69
N LEU A 221 11.62 1.71 -15.28
CA LEU A 221 12.69 2.42 -14.62
C LEU A 221 13.08 3.62 -15.48
N TRP A 222 12.95 4.81 -14.93
CA TRP A 222 13.35 6.05 -15.58
C TRP A 222 14.38 6.81 -14.75
N ILE A 223 15.36 7.42 -15.43
CA ILE A 223 16.49 8.13 -14.82
C ILE A 223 16.74 9.41 -15.58
N ALA A 224 16.59 10.56 -14.93
CA ALA A 224 16.86 11.86 -15.54
C ALA A 224 18.37 12.16 -15.61
N GLY A 225 18.79 12.94 -16.61
CA GLY A 225 20.09 13.60 -16.62
C GLY A 225 20.22 14.67 -15.52
N ASN A 226 21.42 15.22 -15.32
CA ASN A 226 21.63 16.37 -14.44
C ASN A 226 22.47 17.46 -15.13
N PRO A 227 21.90 18.64 -15.41
CA PRO A 227 20.48 18.97 -15.25
C PRO A 227 19.61 18.21 -16.27
N GLY A 228 18.31 18.08 -16.01
CA GLY A 228 17.38 17.53 -16.99
C GLY A 228 16.09 17.02 -16.37
N THR A 229 14.99 17.16 -17.11
CA THR A 229 13.69 16.60 -16.76
C THR A 229 13.15 15.92 -17.99
N PHE A 230 12.51 14.77 -17.81
CA PHE A 230 11.66 14.21 -18.85
C PHE A 230 10.45 13.52 -18.25
N THR A 231 9.45 13.37 -19.10
CA THR A 231 8.20 12.69 -18.81
C THR A 231 7.99 11.62 -19.87
N HIS A 232 7.67 10.40 -19.45
CA HIS A 232 7.38 9.30 -20.36
C HIS A 232 6.12 8.55 -19.94
N ASN A 233 5.38 8.08 -20.94
CA ASN A 233 4.22 7.22 -20.76
C ASN A 233 4.66 5.90 -20.11
N LEU A 234 3.92 5.50 -19.07
CA LEU A 234 4.01 4.19 -18.46
C LEU A 234 3.01 3.26 -19.14
N ASP A 235 1.72 3.52 -18.93
CA ASP A 235 0.65 2.66 -19.43
C ASP A 235 -0.62 3.45 -19.75
N TYR A 236 -1.36 2.95 -20.74
CA TYR A 236 -2.65 3.52 -21.15
C TYR A 236 -3.73 3.11 -20.14
N ASN A 237 -4.57 4.04 -19.72
CA ASN A 237 -5.63 3.78 -18.76
C ASN A 237 -7.02 3.79 -19.44
N PRO A 238 -7.49 2.63 -19.94
CA PRO A 238 -8.83 2.51 -20.50
C PRO A 238 -9.95 2.51 -19.44
N GLY A 239 -9.64 2.68 -18.14
CA GLY A 239 -10.62 2.68 -17.04
C GLY A 239 -10.31 1.62 -15.99
N GLY A 240 -9.23 1.80 -15.24
CA GLY A 240 -8.90 0.97 -14.08
C GLY A 240 -7.43 0.61 -13.92
N VAL A 241 -6.53 1.18 -14.73
CA VAL A 241 -5.09 1.03 -14.51
C VAL A 241 -4.64 2.02 -13.45
N ALA A 242 -3.78 1.60 -12.52
CA ALA A 242 -3.07 2.46 -11.58
C ALA A 242 -1.57 2.18 -11.67
N CYS A 243 -0.76 3.24 -11.66
CA CYS A 243 0.70 3.15 -11.64
C CYS A 243 1.23 3.72 -10.33
N LEU A 244 2.13 2.99 -9.67
CA LEU A 244 2.62 3.30 -8.34
C LEU A 244 4.14 3.13 -8.28
N LEU A 245 4.79 3.84 -7.36
CA LEU A 245 6.23 3.73 -7.16
C LEU A 245 6.59 2.41 -6.48
N SER A 246 7.41 1.61 -7.15
CA SER A 246 8.13 0.50 -6.55
C SER A 246 9.53 0.91 -6.09
N GLY A 247 10.00 2.11 -6.41
CA GLY A 247 11.33 2.56 -6.00
C GLY A 247 11.58 4.03 -6.27
N ILE A 248 12.55 4.58 -5.55
CA ILE A 248 13.04 5.95 -5.72
C ILE A 248 14.55 6.01 -5.53
N GLY A 249 15.21 6.92 -6.24
CA GLY A 249 16.64 7.17 -6.10
C GLY A 249 17.09 8.50 -6.67
N GLY A 250 18.33 8.85 -6.35
CA GLY A 250 18.98 10.09 -6.74
C GLY A 250 19.11 11.08 -5.59
N ASN A 251 19.48 12.31 -5.96
CA ASN A 251 19.74 13.39 -5.03
C ASN A 251 18.47 14.25 -4.80
N PHE A 252 17.96 14.22 -3.57
CA PHE A 252 16.80 14.98 -3.09
C PHE A 252 17.25 16.07 -2.12
N SER A 253 18.09 16.99 -2.61
CA SER A 253 18.62 18.12 -1.82
C SER A 253 18.16 19.50 -2.31
N THR A 254 17.32 19.56 -3.34
CA THR A 254 16.78 20.80 -3.88
C THR A 254 15.49 21.17 -3.17
N SER A 255 15.27 22.45 -2.91
CA SER A 255 14.03 22.97 -2.33
C SER A 255 13.06 23.41 -3.42
N ASP A 256 12.51 22.46 -4.17
CA ASP A 256 11.58 22.70 -5.28
C ASP A 256 10.53 21.59 -5.35
N PHE A 257 9.25 21.96 -5.39
CA PHE A 257 8.15 20.99 -5.54
C PHE A 257 8.10 20.38 -6.96
N ASN A 258 8.82 20.92 -7.93
CA ASN A 258 8.90 20.34 -9.27
C ASN A 258 10.14 19.46 -9.47
N ASP A 259 11.03 19.39 -8.47
CA ASP A 259 12.23 18.57 -8.54
C ASP A 259 12.03 17.24 -7.80
N GLY A 260 11.73 16.17 -8.53
CA GLY A 260 11.32 14.91 -7.92
C GLY A 260 11.20 13.72 -8.87
N VAL A 261 10.47 12.74 -8.37
CA VAL A 261 9.87 11.66 -9.14
C VAL A 261 8.37 11.79 -8.93
N SER A 262 7.59 11.76 -10.00
CA SER A 262 6.13 11.72 -9.93
C SER A 262 5.55 10.75 -10.95
N ILE A 263 4.40 10.17 -10.62
CA ILE A 263 3.56 9.38 -11.51
C ILE A 263 2.18 10.00 -11.46
N ASP A 264 1.74 10.53 -12.58
CA ASP A 264 0.50 11.28 -12.68
C ASP A 264 -0.33 10.77 -13.87
N TYR A 265 -1.65 10.79 -13.73
CA TYR A 265 -2.55 10.44 -14.81
C TYR A 265 -2.84 11.67 -15.67
N ASN A 266 -2.47 11.60 -16.95
CA ASN A 266 -2.77 12.63 -17.93
C ASN A 266 -4.12 12.34 -18.59
N SER A 267 -5.14 13.11 -18.26
CA SER A 267 -6.51 12.91 -18.79
C SER A 267 -6.66 13.25 -20.28
N GLY A 268 -5.74 14.06 -20.83
CA GLY A 268 -5.73 14.42 -22.25
C GLY A 268 -5.23 13.28 -23.14
N THR A 269 -4.14 12.62 -22.73
CA THR A 269 -3.55 11.48 -23.45
C THR A 269 -4.12 10.14 -22.98
N ARG A 270 -4.73 10.12 -21.78
CA ARG A 270 -5.21 8.94 -21.04
C ARG A 270 -4.10 7.96 -20.68
N TYR A 271 -2.87 8.45 -20.55
CA TYR A 271 -1.74 7.67 -20.05
C TYR A 271 -1.44 8.03 -18.59
N TRP A 272 -0.96 7.04 -17.86
CA TRP A 272 -0.11 7.30 -16.71
C TRP A 272 1.27 7.69 -17.21
N GLU A 273 1.82 8.75 -16.66
CA GLU A 273 3.09 9.33 -17.06
C GLU A 273 4.00 9.41 -15.84
N MET A 274 5.27 9.02 -15.99
CA MET A 274 6.27 9.26 -14.96
C MET A 274 7.13 10.45 -15.37
N THR A 275 7.26 11.41 -14.46
CA THR A 275 8.22 12.51 -14.56
C THR A 275 9.37 12.27 -13.60
N VAL A 276 10.60 12.41 -14.10
CA VAL A 276 11.84 12.35 -13.30
C VAL A 276 12.71 13.56 -13.63
N SER A 277 13.33 14.16 -12.62
CA SER A 277 14.17 15.36 -12.79
C SER A 277 15.54 15.28 -12.09
N ASN A 278 16.53 15.99 -12.62
CA ASN A 278 17.83 16.30 -12.03
C ASN A 278 18.53 15.09 -11.35
N SER A 279 18.90 14.09 -12.14
CA SER A 279 19.53 12.84 -11.68
C SER A 279 18.70 11.99 -10.71
N LYS A 280 17.40 12.24 -10.61
CA LYS A 280 16.49 11.35 -9.90
C LYS A 280 16.11 10.16 -10.77
N ARG A 281 15.68 9.12 -10.07
CA ARG A 281 15.34 7.82 -10.61
C ARG A 281 14.04 7.34 -9.98
N GLY A 282 13.10 6.93 -10.82
CA GLY A 282 11.84 6.31 -10.41
C GLY A 282 11.77 4.88 -10.91
N TRP A 283 11.28 3.97 -10.06
CA TRP A 283 10.79 2.67 -10.48
C TRP A 283 9.28 2.63 -10.28
N SER A 284 8.54 2.15 -11.26
CA SER A 284 7.10 1.98 -11.18
C SER A 284 6.68 0.57 -11.57
N ASN A 285 5.54 0.14 -11.05
CA ASN A 285 4.74 -0.90 -11.69
C ASN A 285 3.31 -0.39 -11.86
N CYS A 286 2.65 -0.84 -12.93
CA CYS A 286 1.25 -0.55 -13.21
C CYS A 286 0.42 -1.82 -13.05
N VAL A 287 -0.80 -1.66 -12.57
CA VAL A 287 -1.74 -2.73 -12.20
C VAL A 287 -3.15 -2.39 -12.63
N LYS A 288 -3.98 -3.39 -12.83
CA LYS A 288 -5.41 -3.27 -13.12
C LYS A 288 -6.18 -4.37 -12.43
#